data_AF-A0A7X7BJG7-F1
#
_entry.id   AF-A0A7X7BJG7-F1
#
_cell.length_a   1.000
_cell.length_b   1.000
_cell.length_c   1.000
_cell.angle_alpha   90.00
_cell.angle_beta   90.00
_cell.angle_gamma   90.00
#
_symmetry.space_group_name_H-M   'P 1'
#
loop_
_entity.id
_entity.type
_entity.pdbx_description
1 polymer ?
#
loop_
_entity_poly.entity_id
_entity_poly.type
_entity_poly.pdbx_seq_one_letter_code
_entity_poly.pdbx_strand_id
1 'polypeptide(L)'
;MQEAKIWVEKVTIPTYLIGEPDKNPMFLEKRVYQGSSGKVYPLPVIETITDTKVDKEYTAIFLENKYIKVMILPELGGRIQRALDKTNNFDFVYYNEIIKPALVGLVGPWISGGIEFNWPQHHRPSTFMPTEYVIEDNPDGSKTCFISEIDTMYGTKGMASFTIYPDKAYIEIKGQLYN
;
A
#
# COMPACT_ATOMS: atom_id res chain seq x y z
N MET A 1 7.55 24.81 -18.36
CA MET A 1 8.31 23.85 -17.54
C MET A 1 7.45 22.60 -17.38
N GLN A 2 8.03 21.40 -17.35
CA GLN A 2 7.23 20.18 -17.18
C GLN A 2 6.90 20.03 -15.69
N GLU A 3 5.61 20.05 -15.35
CA GLU A 3 5.11 20.12 -13.98
C GLU A 3 5.03 18.74 -13.32
N ALA A 4 5.17 18.72 -11.99
CA ALA A 4 4.77 17.57 -11.18
C ALA A 4 3.23 17.44 -11.21
N LYS A 5 2.74 16.21 -11.41
CA LYS A 5 1.32 15.89 -11.51
C LYS A 5 0.94 14.84 -10.50
N ILE A 6 -0.28 14.96 -10.02
CA ILE A 6 -0.93 13.95 -9.18
C ILE A 6 -2.37 13.79 -9.63
N TRP A 7 -2.84 12.55 -9.78
CA TRP A 7 -4.23 12.27 -10.14
C TRP A 7 -4.67 10.90 -9.63
N VAL A 8 -5.98 10.70 -9.61
CA VAL A 8 -6.62 9.43 -9.25
C VAL A 8 -7.25 8.85 -10.50
N GLU A 9 -7.02 7.56 -10.76
CA GLU A 9 -7.70 6.84 -11.84
C GLU A 9 -8.03 5.40 -11.41
N LYS A 10 -9.01 4.80 -12.08
CA LYS A 10 -9.29 3.37 -11.97
C LYS A 10 -8.35 2.61 -12.89
N VAL A 11 -7.66 1.62 -12.34
CA VAL A 11 -6.81 0.70 -13.10
C VAL A 11 -7.32 -0.72 -12.92
N THR A 12 -7.29 -1.49 -14.01
CA THR A 12 -7.62 -2.92 -13.95
C THR A 12 -6.34 -3.71 -13.76
N ILE A 13 -6.29 -4.53 -12.71
CA ILE A 13 -5.15 -5.41 -12.43
C ILE A 13 -5.67 -6.85 -12.30
N PRO A 14 -5.10 -7.82 -13.05
CA PRO A 14 -5.43 -9.23 -12.86
C PRO A 14 -5.19 -9.65 -11.41
N THR A 15 -6.20 -10.22 -10.77
CA THR A 15 -6.24 -10.44 -9.33
C THR A 15 -6.75 -11.83 -8.99
N TYR A 16 -6.07 -12.50 -8.06
CA TYR A 16 -6.60 -13.68 -7.38
C TYR A 16 -7.30 -13.21 -6.10
N LEU A 17 -8.58 -13.55 -5.97
CA LEU A 17 -9.40 -13.09 -4.85
C LEU A 17 -9.01 -13.83 -3.56
N ILE A 18 -9.30 -13.18 -2.43
CA ILE A 18 -9.18 -13.76 -1.09
C ILE A 18 -10.53 -14.39 -0.70
N GLY A 19 -10.51 -15.36 0.20
CA GLY A 19 -11.74 -15.94 0.74
C GLY A 19 -12.41 -15.06 1.79
N GLU A 20 -13.47 -15.60 2.39
CA GLU A 20 -14.20 -14.92 3.45
C GLU A 20 -13.39 -14.89 4.77
N PRO A 21 -13.54 -13.84 5.57
CA PRO A 21 -12.92 -13.79 6.89
C PRO A 21 -13.52 -14.85 7.83
N ASP A 22 -12.68 -15.42 8.70
CA ASP A 22 -13.14 -16.33 9.76
C ASP A 22 -14.11 -15.58 10.69
N LYS A 23 -15.21 -16.24 11.04
CA LYS A 23 -16.22 -15.69 11.95
C LYS A 23 -15.72 -15.62 13.38
N ASN A 24 -14.75 -16.46 13.74
CA ASN A 24 -14.20 -16.54 15.07
C ASN A 24 -13.02 -15.56 15.22
N PRO A 25 -13.01 -14.71 16.24
CA PRO A 25 -11.86 -13.86 16.51
C PRO A 25 -10.64 -14.70 16.90
N MET A 26 -9.47 -14.32 16.39
CA MET A 26 -8.22 -15.00 16.64
C MET A 26 -7.35 -14.23 17.66
N PHE A 27 -7.11 -14.85 18.82
CA PHE A 27 -6.31 -14.29 19.90
C PHE A 27 -4.87 -14.85 19.87
N LEU A 28 -4.07 -14.42 18.89
CA LEU A 28 -2.73 -14.94 18.61
C LEU A 28 -1.64 -14.30 19.50
N GLU A 29 -1.76 -14.42 20.82
CA GLU A 29 -0.90 -13.68 21.77
C GLU A 29 0.57 -14.12 21.81
N LYS A 30 0.86 -15.35 21.37
CA LYS A 30 2.19 -15.99 21.46
C LYS A 30 2.72 -16.44 20.10
N ARG A 31 2.18 -15.90 19.00
CA ARG A 31 2.61 -16.26 17.65
C ARG A 31 3.92 -15.54 17.32
N VAL A 32 4.99 -16.30 17.10
CA VAL A 32 6.24 -15.74 16.57
C VAL A 32 6.09 -15.60 15.06
N TYR A 33 6.07 -14.36 14.55
CA TYR A 33 5.81 -14.10 13.14
C TYR A 33 6.79 -13.09 12.55
N GLN A 34 7.86 -13.58 11.90
CA GLN A 34 8.86 -12.74 11.20
C GLN A 34 9.37 -11.55 12.04
N GLY A 35 9.55 -11.74 13.34
CA GLY A 35 10.02 -10.69 14.26
C GLY A 35 8.92 -9.77 14.83
N SER A 36 7.65 -10.00 14.51
CA SER A 36 6.48 -9.34 15.13
C SER A 36 5.80 -10.21 16.19
N SER A 37 4.87 -9.59 16.94
CA SER A 37 4.11 -10.26 18.00
C SER A 37 3.06 -11.26 17.49
N GLY A 38 2.75 -11.22 16.18
CA GLY A 38 1.73 -12.06 15.56
C GLY A 38 0.29 -11.74 15.97
N LYS A 39 0.07 -10.77 16.87
CA LYS A 39 -1.25 -10.33 17.32
C LYS A 39 -2.00 -9.66 16.16
N VAL A 40 -3.30 -9.95 16.08
CA VAL A 40 -4.18 -9.42 15.03
C VAL A 40 -5.54 -8.96 15.52
N TYR A 41 -5.98 -9.40 16.71
CA TYR A 41 -7.26 -8.96 17.27
C TYR A 41 -7.32 -7.42 17.36
N PRO A 42 -8.42 -6.77 16.90
CA PRO A 42 -9.71 -7.36 16.51
C PRO A 42 -9.89 -7.66 15.01
N LEU A 43 -8.83 -7.59 14.20
CA LEU A 43 -8.93 -7.81 12.75
C LEU A 43 -9.23 -9.28 12.42
N PRO A 44 -10.13 -9.55 11.47
CA PRO A 44 -10.50 -10.90 11.11
C PRO A 44 -9.41 -11.54 10.23
N VAL A 45 -9.16 -12.83 10.45
CA VAL A 45 -8.15 -13.59 9.70
C VAL A 45 -8.80 -14.26 8.50
N ILE A 46 -8.11 -14.27 7.36
CA ILE A 46 -8.53 -14.96 6.14
C ILE A 46 -7.52 -16.07 5.85
N GLU A 47 -8.00 -17.31 5.74
CA GLU A 47 -7.15 -18.50 5.60
C GLU A 47 -7.21 -19.14 4.20
N THR A 48 -7.91 -18.50 3.26
CA THR A 48 -8.09 -19.04 1.91
C THR A 48 -7.84 -17.99 0.85
N ILE A 49 -7.27 -18.43 -0.27
CA ILE A 49 -7.03 -17.64 -1.48
C ILE A 49 -7.63 -18.45 -2.62
N THR A 50 -8.34 -17.77 -3.52
CA THR A 50 -8.96 -18.41 -4.68
C THR A 50 -7.90 -18.68 -5.75
N ASP A 51 -8.07 -19.77 -6.49
CA ASP A 51 -7.25 -20.06 -7.68
C ASP A 51 -7.80 -19.38 -8.95
N THR A 52 -8.86 -18.57 -8.80
CA THR A 52 -9.51 -17.88 -9.91
C THR A 52 -8.94 -16.48 -10.06
N LYS A 53 -8.37 -16.21 -11.24
CA LYS A 53 -7.90 -14.89 -11.63
C LYS A 53 -9.05 -14.12 -12.29
N VAL A 54 -9.30 -12.91 -11.82
CA VAL A 54 -10.30 -11.98 -12.38
C VAL A 54 -9.65 -10.63 -12.66
N ASP A 55 -10.20 -9.91 -13.63
CA ASP A 55 -9.88 -8.51 -13.81
C ASP A 55 -10.61 -7.69 -12.76
N LYS A 56 -9.86 -7.02 -11.88
CA LYS A 56 -10.40 -6.21 -10.80
C LYS A 56 -9.94 -4.77 -10.94
N GLU A 57 -10.88 -3.84 -10.81
CA GLU A 57 -10.59 -2.42 -10.76
C GLU A 57 -10.10 -2.01 -9.37
N TYR A 58 -9.06 -1.18 -9.35
CA TYR A 58 -8.51 -0.56 -8.16
C TYR A 58 -8.43 0.94 -8.36
N THR A 59 -8.65 1.69 -7.28
CA THR A 59 -8.24 3.10 -7.21
C THR A 59 -6.72 3.18 -7.17
N ALA A 60 -6.13 3.86 -8.13
CA ALA A 60 -4.72 4.17 -8.16
C ALA A 60 -4.49 5.67 -8.07
N ILE A 61 -3.50 6.07 -7.28
CA ILE A 61 -3.02 7.44 -7.22
C ILE A 61 -1.67 7.48 -7.91
N PHE A 62 -1.55 8.28 -8.95
CA PHE A 62 -0.31 8.45 -9.68
C PHE A 62 0.37 9.75 -9.30
N LEU A 63 1.68 9.68 -9.10
CA LEU A 63 2.57 10.82 -8.98
C LEU A 63 3.55 10.77 -10.14
N GLU A 64 3.59 11.80 -10.98
CA GLU A 64 4.42 11.81 -12.18
C GLU A 64 5.13 13.16 -12.39
N ASN A 65 6.40 13.10 -12.75
CA ASN A 65 7.14 14.25 -13.27
C ASN A 65 7.90 13.85 -14.54
N LYS A 66 8.90 14.62 -14.96
CA LYS A 66 9.69 14.31 -16.16
C LYS A 66 10.61 13.08 -16.00
N TYR A 67 10.93 12.69 -14.77
CA TYR A 67 11.88 11.62 -14.45
C TYR A 67 11.22 10.33 -14.00
N ILE A 68 10.21 10.39 -13.14
CA ILE A 68 9.62 9.21 -12.50
C ILE A 68 8.10 9.22 -12.57
N LYS A 69 7.52 8.01 -12.55
CA LYS A 69 6.09 7.77 -12.37
C LYS A 69 5.88 6.74 -11.27
N VAL A 70 5.15 7.12 -10.23
CA VAL A 70 4.85 6.28 -9.07
C VAL A 70 3.35 6.01 -9.02
N MET A 71 2.98 4.78 -8.73
CA MET A 71 1.60 4.32 -8.56
C MET A 71 1.40 3.83 -7.14
N ILE A 72 0.44 4.43 -6.43
CA ILE A 72 0.03 4.04 -5.09
C ILE A 72 -1.34 3.35 -5.17
N LEU A 73 -1.54 2.29 -4.39
CA LEU A 73 -2.83 1.59 -4.26
C LEU A 73 -3.38 1.76 -2.84
N PRO A 74 -4.25 2.76 -2.59
CA PRO A 74 -4.89 2.96 -1.29
C PRO A 74 -5.67 1.74 -0.81
N GLU A 75 -6.32 1.03 -1.73
CA GLU A 75 -7.12 -0.16 -1.45
C GLU A 75 -6.29 -1.39 -1.01
N LEU A 76 -4.96 -1.35 -1.18
CA LEU A 76 -4.03 -2.40 -0.79
C LEU A 76 -2.97 -1.83 0.16
N GLY A 77 -3.45 -1.33 1.28
CA GLY A 77 -2.61 -0.83 2.36
C GLY A 77 -1.78 0.40 2.00
N GLY A 78 -2.20 1.19 1.00
CA GLY A 78 -1.49 2.42 0.67
C GLY A 78 -0.13 2.20 0.02
N ARG A 79 0.13 0.99 -0.49
CA ARG A 79 1.45 0.61 -0.97
C ARG A 79 1.84 1.35 -2.24
N ILE A 80 3.14 1.50 -2.46
CA ILE A 80 3.64 1.79 -3.81
C ILE A 80 3.57 0.47 -4.59
N GLN A 81 2.71 0.41 -5.61
CA GLN A 81 2.60 -0.74 -6.50
C GLN A 81 3.68 -0.72 -7.58
N ARG A 82 3.99 0.46 -8.11
CA ARG A 82 4.92 0.65 -9.22
C ARG A 82 5.73 1.93 -9.04
N ALA A 83 7.01 1.90 -9.40
CA ALA A 83 7.86 3.07 -9.44
C ALA A 83 8.79 2.98 -10.66
N LEU A 84 8.47 3.75 -11.69
CA LEU A 84 9.11 3.74 -13.00
C LEU A 84 10.09 4.92 -13.14
N ASP A 85 11.32 4.63 -13.55
CA ASP A 85 12.25 5.62 -14.11
C ASP A 85 11.95 5.78 -15.60
N LYS A 86 11.50 6.98 -15.98
CA LYS A 86 11.12 7.33 -17.35
C LYS A 86 12.33 7.63 -18.24
N THR A 87 13.51 7.82 -17.67
CA THR A 87 14.73 8.15 -18.43
C THR A 87 15.29 6.94 -19.16
N ASN A 88 15.01 5.73 -18.65
CA ASN A 88 15.45 4.45 -19.19
C ASN A 88 14.31 3.42 -19.31
N ASN A 89 13.07 3.80 -18.94
CA ASN A 89 11.89 2.94 -18.93
C ASN A 89 12.07 1.67 -18.06
N PHE A 90 12.65 1.84 -16.87
CA PHE A 90 12.93 0.77 -15.92
C PHE A 90 12.18 0.96 -14.59
N ASP A 91 11.49 -0.08 -14.13
CA ASP A 91 10.87 -0.09 -12.81
C ASP A 91 11.93 -0.32 -11.72
N PHE A 92 12.27 0.74 -10.97
CA PHE A 92 13.30 0.69 -9.92
C PHE A 92 12.81 0.08 -8.60
N VAL A 93 11.52 -0.27 -8.55
CA VAL A 93 10.89 -1.12 -7.54
C VAL A 93 10.29 -2.32 -8.27
N TYR A 94 10.39 -3.52 -7.72
CA TYR A 94 9.82 -4.73 -8.33
C TYR A 94 8.31 -4.55 -8.58
N TYR A 95 7.93 -4.36 -9.84
CA TYR A 95 6.56 -4.19 -10.26
C TYR A 95 5.92 -5.55 -10.50
N ASN A 96 5.01 -5.94 -9.61
CA ASN A 96 4.18 -7.10 -9.82
C ASN A 96 2.93 -6.68 -10.61
N GLU A 97 2.78 -7.16 -11.84
CA GLU A 97 1.65 -6.82 -12.72
C GLU A 97 0.35 -7.55 -12.34
N ILE A 98 0.40 -8.41 -11.32
CA ILE A 98 -0.73 -9.23 -10.86
C ILE A 98 -0.88 -9.07 -9.34
N ILE A 99 -2.10 -8.94 -8.85
CA ILE A 99 -2.39 -9.05 -7.42
C ILE A 99 -2.67 -10.53 -7.10
N LYS A 100 -1.62 -11.28 -6.74
CA LYS A 100 -1.74 -12.66 -6.26
C LYS A 100 -1.29 -12.74 -4.81
N PRO A 101 -2.23 -12.72 -3.84
CA PRO A 101 -1.86 -12.84 -2.44
C PRO A 101 -1.28 -14.23 -2.13
N ALA A 102 -0.55 -14.30 -1.03
CA ALA A 102 -0.18 -15.52 -0.32
C ALA A 102 -0.59 -15.37 1.16
N LEU A 103 -0.74 -16.47 1.88
CA LEU A 103 -1.10 -16.49 3.30
C LEU A 103 0.11 -16.15 4.19
N VAL A 104 0.73 -15.00 3.94
CA VAL A 104 1.95 -14.47 4.59
C VAL A 104 1.68 -13.14 5.33
N GLY A 105 0.51 -12.55 5.16
CA GLY A 105 0.08 -11.41 5.98
C GLY A 105 -0.25 -11.85 7.40
N LEU A 106 -0.21 -10.91 8.35
CA LEU A 106 -0.60 -11.21 9.72
C LEU A 106 -2.04 -11.73 9.80
N VAL A 107 -2.96 -11.13 9.04
CA VAL A 107 -4.36 -11.54 8.87
C VAL A 107 -4.59 -12.50 7.70
N GLY A 108 -3.52 -13.06 7.11
CA GLY A 108 -3.57 -13.97 5.98
C GLY A 108 -3.06 -13.36 4.68
N PRO A 109 -3.85 -12.60 3.90
CA PRO A 109 -3.43 -12.11 2.59
C PRO A 109 -2.27 -11.12 2.66
N TRP A 110 -1.23 -11.37 1.88
CA TRP A 110 -0.12 -10.45 1.61
C TRP A 110 0.38 -10.62 0.19
N ILE A 111 0.92 -9.55 -0.41
CA ILE A 111 1.33 -9.51 -1.82
C ILE A 111 2.79 -9.09 -1.99
N SER A 112 3.49 -9.78 -2.89
CA SER A 112 4.86 -9.44 -3.28
C SER A 112 4.94 -8.21 -4.18
N GLY A 113 6.16 -7.68 -4.33
CA GLY A 113 6.43 -6.49 -5.14
C GLY A 113 6.02 -5.19 -4.47
N GLY A 114 6.42 -4.08 -5.08
CA GLY A 114 6.15 -2.75 -4.56
C GLY A 114 6.94 -2.40 -3.30
N ILE A 115 6.45 -1.39 -2.58
CA ILE A 115 6.92 -1.01 -1.23
C ILE A 115 5.70 -0.99 -0.30
N GLU A 116 5.78 -1.78 0.76
CA GLU A 116 4.78 -1.84 1.84
C GLU A 116 5.20 -0.93 3.01
N PHE A 117 4.25 -0.16 3.54
CA PHE A 117 4.45 0.71 4.70
C PHE A 117 3.82 0.07 5.93
N ASN A 118 4.66 -0.30 6.89
CA ASN A 118 4.28 -1.17 8.00
C ASN A 118 4.06 -0.39 9.30
N TRP A 119 2.83 -0.40 9.80
CA TRP A 119 2.41 0.08 11.11
C TRP A 119 1.14 -0.67 11.53
N PRO A 120 0.91 -0.97 12.82
CA PRO A 120 1.83 -0.87 13.96
C PRO A 120 2.84 -2.02 14.04
N GLN A 121 2.74 -3.01 13.15
CA GLN A 121 3.59 -4.22 13.14
C GLN A 121 4.03 -4.57 11.72
N HIS A 122 4.98 -5.51 11.63
CA HIS A 122 5.52 -6.02 10.36
C HIS A 122 5.19 -7.51 10.16
N HIS A 123 4.62 -7.94 9.03
CA HIS A 123 3.90 -7.13 8.04
C HIS A 123 2.69 -6.42 8.70
N ARG A 124 2.21 -5.30 8.13
CA ARG A 124 1.07 -4.60 8.73
C ARG A 124 -0.17 -5.49 8.70
N PRO A 125 -0.94 -5.58 9.80
CA PRO A 125 -2.17 -6.39 9.83
C PRO A 125 -3.16 -6.03 8.72
N SER A 126 -3.28 -4.75 8.40
CA SER A 126 -4.19 -4.17 7.40
C SER A 126 -3.58 -4.09 5.98
N THR A 127 -2.53 -4.88 5.66
CA THR A 127 -1.77 -4.74 4.38
C THR A 127 -2.63 -4.91 3.13
N PHE A 128 -3.69 -5.72 3.22
CA PHE A 128 -4.63 -5.99 2.15
C PHE A 128 -5.99 -5.26 2.34
N MET A 129 -6.01 -4.24 3.20
CA MET A 129 -7.19 -3.43 3.51
C MET A 129 -7.03 -2.01 2.95
N PRO A 130 -8.14 -1.29 2.70
CA PRO A 130 -8.07 0.07 2.22
C PRO A 130 -7.51 1.03 3.29
N THR A 131 -6.93 2.12 2.80
CA THR A 131 -6.44 3.26 3.57
C THR A 131 -7.08 4.53 3.04
N GLU A 132 -7.17 5.54 3.91
CA GLU A 132 -7.61 6.87 3.52
C GLU A 132 -6.48 7.63 2.83
N TYR A 133 -6.83 8.56 1.93
CA TYR A 133 -5.84 9.38 1.25
C TYR A 133 -6.28 10.83 1.08
N VAL A 134 -5.28 11.73 1.05
CA VAL A 134 -5.46 13.15 0.75
C VAL A 134 -4.37 13.58 -0.23
N ILE A 135 -4.73 14.42 -1.20
CA ILE A 135 -3.81 14.97 -2.19
C ILE A 135 -3.65 16.47 -1.93
N GLU A 136 -2.42 16.95 -1.99
CA GLU A 136 -2.07 18.35 -1.75
C GLU A 136 -1.13 18.91 -2.83
N ASP A 137 -1.39 20.15 -3.22
CA ASP A 137 -0.52 20.97 -4.05
C ASP A 137 0.37 21.85 -3.17
N ASN A 138 1.69 21.74 -3.29
CA ASN A 138 2.61 22.51 -2.48
C ASN A 138 2.99 23.85 -3.15
N PRO A 139 3.33 24.90 -2.37
CA PRO A 139 3.75 26.19 -2.93
C PRO A 139 5.00 26.15 -3.83
N ASP A 140 5.86 25.15 -3.67
CA ASP A 140 7.05 24.93 -4.50
C ASP A 140 6.76 24.18 -5.82
N GLY A 141 5.49 23.88 -6.10
CA GLY A 141 5.04 23.14 -7.27
C GLY A 141 5.15 21.62 -7.14
N SER A 142 5.68 21.11 -6.02
CA SER A 142 5.62 19.67 -5.73
C SER A 142 4.19 19.22 -5.39
N LYS A 143 3.93 17.93 -5.50
CA LYS A 143 2.64 17.31 -5.21
C LYS A 143 2.81 16.25 -4.14
N THR A 144 1.92 16.23 -3.15
CA THR A 144 1.96 15.25 -2.05
C THR A 144 0.71 14.39 -2.04
N CYS A 145 0.88 13.08 -1.91
CA CYS A 145 -0.18 12.15 -1.51
C CYS A 145 0.05 11.74 -0.06
N PHE A 146 -0.92 11.97 0.83
CA PHE A 146 -0.94 11.39 2.17
C PHE A 146 -1.76 10.12 2.13
N ILE A 147 -1.23 9.06 2.74
CA ILE A 147 -1.96 7.83 3.03
C ILE A 147 -1.98 7.61 4.53
N SER A 148 -3.14 7.34 5.11
CA SER A 148 -3.25 7.17 6.56
C SER A 148 -4.32 6.16 6.95
N GLU A 149 -4.13 5.58 8.14
CA GLU A 149 -5.14 4.84 8.86
C GLU A 149 -4.99 5.06 10.37
N ILE A 150 -6.09 4.87 11.10
CA ILE A 150 -6.06 4.65 12.54
C ILE A 150 -6.10 3.13 12.73
N ASP A 151 -5.05 2.59 13.31
CA ASP A 151 -4.95 1.17 13.59
C ASP A 151 -6.04 0.75 14.59
N THR A 152 -6.81 -0.28 14.23
CA THR A 152 -7.89 -0.82 15.06
C THR A 152 -7.38 -1.59 16.28
N MET A 153 -6.14 -2.08 16.26
CA MET A 153 -5.56 -2.84 17.37
C MET A 153 -5.19 -1.94 18.56
N TYR A 154 -4.57 -0.78 18.30
CA TYR A 154 -4.06 0.09 19.36
C TYR A 154 -4.66 1.50 19.35
N GLY A 155 -5.48 1.87 18.37
CA GLY A 155 -6.04 3.21 18.22
C GLY A 155 -5.03 4.27 17.79
N THR A 156 -3.79 3.89 17.50
CA THR A 156 -2.73 4.80 17.05
C THR A 156 -2.88 5.12 15.57
N LYS A 157 -2.52 6.34 15.17
CA LYS A 157 -2.55 6.75 13.76
C LYS A 157 -1.18 6.58 13.12
N GLY A 158 -1.16 5.87 11.99
CA GLY A 158 -0.01 5.81 11.08
C GLY A 158 -0.29 6.59 9.80
N MET A 159 0.70 7.34 9.32
CA MET A 159 0.61 8.07 8.06
C MET A 159 1.92 8.02 7.29
N ALA A 160 1.84 7.84 5.98
CA ALA A 160 2.93 8.01 5.03
C ALA A 160 2.57 9.11 4.04
N SER A 161 3.46 10.08 3.83
CA SER A 161 3.31 11.08 2.76
C SER A 161 4.30 10.79 1.64
N PHE A 162 3.84 10.89 0.40
CA PHE A 162 4.60 10.67 -0.82
C PHE A 162 4.66 11.96 -1.62
N THR A 163 5.83 12.56 -1.74
CA THR A 163 5.99 13.86 -2.41
C THR A 163 6.84 13.72 -3.65
N ILE A 164 6.32 14.21 -4.78
CA ILE A 164 7.06 14.31 -6.05
C ILE A 164 7.34 15.78 -6.37
N TYR A 165 8.59 16.09 -6.67
CA TYR A 165 9.05 17.45 -7.02
C TYR A 165 9.16 17.60 -8.54
N PRO A 166 8.93 18.79 -9.13
CA PRO A 166 8.96 18.96 -10.59
C PRO A 166 10.30 18.60 -11.25
N ASP A 167 11.41 18.83 -10.55
CA ASP A 167 12.77 18.79 -11.07
C ASP A 167 13.68 17.76 -10.39
N LYS A 168 13.13 16.80 -9.63
CA LYS A 168 13.90 15.76 -8.93
C LYS A 168 13.56 14.36 -9.40
N ALA A 169 14.56 13.48 -9.47
CA ALA A 169 14.41 12.08 -9.89
C ALA A 169 14.25 11.12 -8.70
N TYR A 170 13.55 11.53 -7.65
CA TYR A 170 13.26 10.69 -6.49
C TYR A 170 11.84 10.96 -5.98
N ILE A 171 11.27 9.96 -5.28
CA ILE A 171 10.05 10.12 -4.48
C ILE A 171 10.45 10.32 -3.02
N GLU A 172 9.96 11.38 -2.38
CA GLU A 172 10.16 11.58 -0.95
C GLU A 172 9.07 10.86 -0.17
N ILE A 173 9.46 10.17 0.90
CA ILE A 173 8.54 9.47 1.79
C ILE A 173 8.80 9.96 3.22
N LYS A 174 7.76 10.44 3.90
CA LYS A 174 7.81 10.76 5.34
C LYS A 174 6.78 9.95 6.08
N GLY A 175 7.19 9.34 7.19
CA GLY A 175 6.30 8.67 8.13
C GLY A 175 5.93 9.60 9.28
N GLN A 176 4.66 9.59 9.69
CA GLN A 176 4.20 10.24 10.91
C GLN A 176 3.38 9.25 11.74
N LEU A 177 3.63 9.25 13.04
CA LEU A 177 2.91 8.45 14.03
C LEU A 177 2.29 9.37 15.07
N TYR A 178 1.07 9.08 15.48
CA TYR A 178 0.36 9.85 16.50
C TYR A 178 -0.41 8.91 17.43
N ASN A 179 -0.44 9.25 18.72
CA ASN A 179 -1.19 8.58 19.76
C ASN A 179 -1.98 9.62 20.56
#